data_AF-A0A6J3ESZ8-F1
#
_entry.id   AF-A0A6J3ESZ8-F1
#
_cell.length_a   1.000
_cell.length_b   1.000
_cell.length_c   1.000
_cell.angle_alpha   90.00
_cell.angle_beta   90.00
_cell.angle_gamma   90.00
#
_symmetry.space_group_name_H-M   'P 1'
#
loop_
_entity.id
_entity.type
_entity.pdbx_description
1 polymer ?
#
loop_
_entity_poly.entity_id
_entity_poly.type
_entity_poly.pdbx_seq_one_letter_code
_entity_poly.pdbx_strand_id
1 'polypeptide(L)'
;MRESPPEMTCGRGARDGAMAQEAAGSMSEETLSLWKREQARLKARVVDRDTEAWQRDPAFSGLRRVGGVDVSFVKGDSVRACASLVVLSYPELEVVYEESRMVSLTAPYVSGFLAFREVPFLLELVRQLQEKEPDLMPQVLLVDGNGVLHHRGFGMACHLGVLTDLPCIGVAKKLLQVDGLENNALHKEKIRLMRAGGDSFPLLGGSGTVLGMALKSHNRSTRPLYVSVGHKISLEAAVRLICCCCKSRIPEPVRKADFCSREHIRKALGHPGPPAPRSLKAQRPKACPRGDSGESAGGESPYPRVVPDRENLFSLPPLDVT
;
A
#
# COMPACT_ATOMS: atom_id res chain seq x y z
N MET A 1 51.40 -19.51 -45.92
CA MET A 1 51.29 -18.59 -44.77
C MET A 1 49.86 -18.03 -44.83
N ARG A 2 49.00 -18.20 -43.81
CA ARG A 2 48.82 -17.27 -42.66
C ARG A 2 48.50 -15.84 -43.14
N GLU A 3 47.49 -15.08 -42.72
CA GLU A 3 46.46 -15.09 -41.64
C GLU A 3 45.28 -14.19 -42.13
N SER A 4 44.04 -14.08 -41.59
CA SER A 4 43.23 -14.80 -40.58
C SER A 4 41.75 -14.30 -40.66
N PRO A 5 40.75 -14.88 -39.95
CA PRO A 5 39.32 -14.53 -40.12
C PRO A 5 38.89 -13.22 -39.40
N PRO A 6 37.85 -12.51 -39.89
CA PRO A 6 37.38 -11.24 -39.30
C PRO A 6 36.51 -11.42 -38.04
N GLU A 7 36.39 -10.32 -37.29
CA GLU A 7 36.07 -10.26 -35.86
C GLU A 7 34.60 -10.55 -35.47
N MET A 8 34.41 -11.18 -34.31
CA MET A 8 33.11 -11.21 -33.61
C MET A 8 32.83 -9.87 -32.92
N THR A 9 31.73 -9.21 -33.29
CA THR A 9 31.21 -8.06 -32.55
C THR A 9 30.39 -8.52 -31.33
N CYS A 10 30.78 -8.07 -30.13
CA CYS A 10 30.20 -8.52 -28.87
C CYS A 10 28.86 -7.81 -28.58
N GLY A 11 27.74 -8.45 -28.94
CA GLY A 11 26.40 -8.04 -28.53
C GLY A 11 26.14 -8.31 -27.05
N ARG A 12 26.10 -7.27 -26.22
CA ARG A 12 25.71 -7.38 -24.79
C ARG A 12 24.19 -7.55 -24.67
N GLY A 13 23.72 -8.81 -24.63
CA GLY A 13 22.34 -9.17 -24.37
C GLY A 13 22.21 -10.34 -23.39
N ALA A 14 21.20 -10.25 -22.51
CA ALA A 14 20.64 -11.35 -21.71
C ALA A 14 21.62 -12.19 -20.85
N ARG A 15 21.99 -11.68 -19.67
CA ARG A 15 22.40 -12.49 -18.50
C ARG A 15 21.87 -11.92 -17.18
N ASP A 16 20.57 -12.06 -16.96
CA ASP A 16 19.88 -11.79 -15.67
C ASP A 16 18.61 -12.68 -15.56
N GLY A 17 18.76 -13.97 -15.83
CA GLY A 17 17.62 -14.89 -15.95
C GLY A 17 17.83 -16.33 -15.46
N ALA A 18 18.96 -16.63 -14.81
CA ALA A 18 19.33 -18.00 -14.43
C ALA A 18 20.14 -18.05 -13.12
N MET A 19 19.51 -17.67 -12.00
CA MET A 19 19.91 -18.09 -10.64
C MET A 19 18.80 -17.73 -9.63
N ALA A 20 17.75 -18.56 -9.58
CA ALA A 20 16.69 -18.50 -8.56
C ALA A 20 15.95 -19.84 -8.45
N GLN A 21 16.69 -20.95 -8.57
CA GLN A 21 16.11 -22.30 -8.64
C GLN A 21 16.85 -23.27 -7.71
N GLU A 22 16.97 -22.87 -6.45
CA GLU A 22 17.40 -23.73 -5.35
C GLU A 22 16.76 -23.26 -4.03
N ALA A 23 16.49 -24.20 -3.12
CA ALA A 23 15.80 -24.01 -1.83
C ALA A 23 14.32 -23.52 -1.88
N ALA A 24 13.46 -24.28 -2.57
CA ALA A 24 12.05 -24.38 -2.21
C ALA A 24 11.66 -25.86 -2.11
N GLY A 25 11.29 -26.32 -0.90
CA GLY A 25 10.80 -27.68 -0.72
C GLY A 25 9.55 -27.93 -1.56
N SER A 26 9.47 -29.09 -2.22
CA SER A 26 8.31 -29.47 -3.01
C SER A 26 7.07 -29.55 -2.11
N MET A 27 5.99 -28.87 -2.51
CA MET A 27 4.71 -29.00 -1.83
C MET A 27 4.17 -30.42 -1.99
N SER A 28 3.72 -31.03 -0.89
CA SER A 28 2.91 -32.25 -1.01
C SER A 28 1.58 -31.91 -1.69
N GLU A 29 1.09 -32.85 -2.50
CA GLU A 29 -0.22 -32.71 -3.15
C GLU A 29 -1.34 -32.54 -2.13
N GLU A 30 -1.20 -33.16 -0.95
CA GLU A 30 -2.07 -33.01 0.21
C GLU A 30 -2.15 -31.56 0.69
N THR A 31 -1.01 -30.88 0.89
CA THR A 31 -1.00 -29.49 1.36
C THR A 31 -1.64 -28.57 0.32
N LEU A 32 -1.37 -28.80 -0.96
CA LEU A 32 -2.01 -28.06 -2.05
C LEU A 32 -3.53 -28.34 -2.13
N SER A 33 -3.97 -29.57 -1.84
CA SER A 33 -5.38 -29.96 -1.76
C SER A 33 -6.10 -29.28 -0.60
N LEU A 34 -5.47 -29.23 0.59
CA LEU A 34 -5.96 -28.50 1.76
C LEU A 34 -6.10 -27.00 1.47
N TRP A 35 -5.08 -26.37 0.88
CA TRP A 35 -5.13 -24.95 0.50
C TRP A 35 -6.22 -24.66 -0.54
N LYS A 36 -6.43 -25.54 -1.54
CA LYS A 36 -7.53 -25.41 -2.51
C LYS A 36 -8.90 -25.45 -1.82
N ARG A 37 -9.08 -26.37 -0.86
CA ARG A 37 -10.32 -26.53 -0.07
C ARG A 37 -10.56 -25.30 0.81
N GLU A 38 -9.52 -24.80 1.48
CA GLU A 38 -9.65 -23.65 2.37
C GLU A 38 -9.92 -22.35 1.61
N GLN A 39 -9.33 -22.14 0.44
CA GLN A 39 -9.71 -21.03 -0.44
C GLN A 39 -11.18 -21.11 -0.86
N ALA A 40 -11.70 -22.29 -1.21
CA ALA A 40 -13.11 -22.44 -1.56
C ALA A 40 -14.03 -22.12 -0.36
N ARG A 41 -13.69 -22.63 0.83
CA ARG A 41 -14.42 -22.39 2.09
C ARG A 41 -14.45 -20.91 2.47
N LEU A 42 -13.32 -20.21 2.39
CA LEU A 42 -13.23 -18.78 2.71
C LEU A 42 -13.80 -17.90 1.60
N LYS A 43 -13.67 -18.28 0.32
CA LYS A 43 -14.29 -17.57 -0.81
C LYS A 43 -15.81 -17.50 -0.68
N ALA A 44 -16.45 -18.57 -0.20
CA ALA A 44 -17.90 -18.60 0.04
C ALA A 44 -18.38 -17.57 1.09
N ARG A 45 -17.46 -16.97 1.86
CA ARG A 45 -17.74 -15.90 2.83
C ARG A 45 -17.46 -14.49 2.27
N VAL A 46 -16.98 -14.35 1.03
CA VAL A 46 -16.73 -13.02 0.43
C VAL A 46 -18.07 -12.31 0.19
N VAL A 47 -18.17 -11.08 0.68
CA VAL A 47 -19.25 -10.13 0.36
C VAL A 47 -18.68 -9.11 -0.61
N ASP A 48 -19.37 -8.87 -1.73
CA ASP A 48 -18.95 -8.03 -2.85
C ASP A 48 -19.84 -6.79 -3.08
N ARG A 49 -20.58 -6.44 -2.03
CA ARG A 49 -21.50 -5.31 -1.95
C ARG A 49 -21.20 -4.48 -0.71
N ASP A 50 -21.62 -3.22 -0.74
CA ASP A 50 -21.45 -2.29 0.38
C ASP A 50 -22.28 -2.72 1.59
N THR A 51 -21.63 -2.88 2.74
CA THR A 51 -22.27 -3.17 4.03
C THR A 51 -22.46 -1.92 4.88
N GLU A 52 -21.52 -0.98 4.82
CA GLU A 52 -21.46 0.19 5.69
C GLU A 52 -22.20 1.40 5.12
N ALA A 53 -22.70 2.28 6.00
CA ALA A 53 -23.37 3.52 5.57
C ALA A 53 -22.43 4.45 4.79
N TRP A 54 -21.20 4.63 5.26
CA TRP A 54 -20.21 5.54 4.66
C TRP A 54 -19.86 5.17 3.21
N GLN A 55 -19.99 3.90 2.80
CA GLN A 55 -19.67 3.45 1.43
C GLN A 55 -20.66 4.00 0.40
N ARG A 56 -21.92 4.19 0.81
CA ARG A 56 -23.04 4.62 -0.04
C ARG A 56 -23.13 6.14 -0.16
N ASP A 57 -22.44 6.87 0.71
CA ASP A 57 -22.32 8.32 0.63
C ASP A 57 -21.34 8.72 -0.51
N PRO A 58 -21.68 9.69 -1.38
CA PRO A 58 -20.81 10.12 -2.47
C PRO A 58 -19.46 10.69 -2.01
N ALA A 59 -19.41 11.35 -0.86
CA ALA A 59 -18.20 11.94 -0.26
C ALA A 59 -17.52 11.03 0.78
N PHE A 60 -18.08 9.83 1.02
CA PHE A 60 -17.72 8.90 2.09
C PHE A 60 -17.93 9.48 3.51
N SER A 61 -18.99 10.26 3.72
CA SER A 61 -19.36 10.78 5.04
C SER A 61 -19.43 9.67 6.09
N GLY A 62 -18.74 9.85 7.22
CA GLY A 62 -18.58 8.85 8.27
C GLY A 62 -17.33 7.96 8.14
N LEU A 63 -16.63 7.97 7.00
CA LEU A 63 -15.27 7.41 6.91
C LEU A 63 -14.28 8.36 7.58
N ARG A 64 -13.48 7.84 8.53
CA ARG A 64 -12.48 8.58 9.30
C ARG A 64 -11.08 7.96 9.22
N ARG A 65 -10.98 6.65 8.95
CA ARG A 65 -9.72 5.90 8.96
C ARG A 65 -9.63 4.88 7.84
N VAL A 66 -8.57 4.97 7.05
CA VAL A 66 -8.26 4.02 5.96
C VAL A 66 -6.92 3.36 6.26
N GLY A 67 -6.90 2.03 6.30
CA GLY A 67 -5.70 1.24 6.51
C GLY A 67 -5.00 0.91 5.19
N GLY A 68 -3.68 0.69 5.26
CA GLY A 68 -2.86 0.19 4.17
C GLY A 68 -2.01 -0.98 4.63
N VAL A 69 -1.86 -2.02 3.79
CA VAL A 69 -0.99 -3.16 4.08
C VAL A 69 -0.09 -3.52 2.90
N ASP A 70 1.13 -3.94 3.22
CA ASP A 70 2.17 -4.43 2.29
C ASP A 70 2.94 -5.59 2.92
N VAL A 71 3.48 -6.48 2.07
CA VAL A 71 4.55 -7.41 2.45
C VAL A 71 5.69 -7.31 1.44
N SER A 72 6.79 -6.70 1.86
CA SER A 72 7.98 -6.53 1.02
C SER A 72 9.04 -7.57 1.34
N PHE A 73 9.57 -8.26 0.33
CA PHE A 73 10.65 -9.23 0.48
C PHE A 73 12.02 -8.56 0.67
N VAL A 74 12.91 -9.20 1.42
CA VAL A 74 14.32 -8.84 1.46
C VAL A 74 14.95 -9.11 0.08
N LYS A 75 15.75 -8.17 -0.44
CA LYS A 75 16.34 -8.29 -1.78
C LYS A 75 17.24 -9.53 -1.86
N GLY A 76 16.92 -10.45 -2.77
CA GLY A 76 17.67 -11.70 -2.96
C GLY A 76 17.25 -12.83 -2.02
N ASP A 77 16.16 -12.67 -1.27
CA ASP A 77 15.66 -13.64 -0.30
C ASP A 77 14.17 -13.94 -0.58
N SER A 78 13.82 -15.22 -0.64
CA SER A 78 12.44 -15.69 -0.91
C SER A 78 11.65 -16.04 0.36
N VAL A 79 12.30 -15.98 1.53
CA VAL A 79 11.75 -16.37 2.84
C VAL A 79 11.62 -15.15 3.75
N ARG A 80 12.67 -14.33 3.90
CA ARG A 80 12.60 -13.14 4.76
C ARG A 80 11.86 -12.00 4.06
N ALA A 81 10.86 -11.48 4.74
CA ALA A 81 10.07 -10.33 4.31
C ALA A 81 9.80 -9.38 5.48
N CYS A 82 9.18 -8.25 5.22
CA CYS A 82 8.61 -7.38 6.23
C CYS A 82 7.14 -7.14 5.91
N ALA A 83 6.27 -7.49 6.86
CA ALA A 83 4.85 -7.15 6.84
C ALA A 83 4.64 -5.78 7.49
N SER A 84 3.81 -4.93 6.89
CA SER A 84 3.50 -3.59 7.39
C SER A 84 2.00 -3.32 7.38
N LEU A 85 1.53 -2.68 8.45
CA LEU A 85 0.18 -2.13 8.60
C LEU A 85 0.32 -0.65 8.96
N VAL A 86 -0.37 0.20 8.20
CA VAL A 86 -0.52 1.62 8.52
C VAL A 86 -2.00 1.98 8.58
N VAL A 87 -2.35 2.98 9.39
CA VAL A 87 -3.67 3.63 9.35
C VAL A 87 -3.48 5.12 9.13
N LEU A 88 -4.24 5.66 8.20
CA LEU A 88 -4.27 7.09 7.88
C LEU A 88 -5.64 7.68 8.25
N SER A 89 -5.67 8.94 8.67
CA SER A 89 -6.91 9.70 8.76
C SER A 89 -7.53 9.90 7.38
N TYR A 90 -8.84 10.10 7.34
CA TYR A 90 -9.58 10.44 6.14
C TYR A 90 -10.49 11.65 6.43
N PRO A 91 -10.51 12.68 5.57
CA PRO A 91 -9.91 12.75 4.23
C PRO A 91 -8.46 13.24 4.13
N GLU A 92 -7.76 13.58 5.23
CA GLU A 92 -6.45 14.26 5.16
C GLU A 92 -5.33 13.34 4.65
N LEU A 93 -5.46 12.02 4.83
CA LEU A 93 -4.46 11.00 4.49
C LEU A 93 -3.13 11.23 5.21
N GLU A 94 -3.20 11.54 6.51
CA GLU A 94 -2.05 11.64 7.40
C GLU A 94 -1.96 10.40 8.30
N VAL A 95 -0.75 9.92 8.57
CA VAL A 95 -0.53 8.65 9.30
C VAL A 95 -0.84 8.84 10.78
N VAL A 96 -1.74 8.01 11.31
CA VAL A 96 -2.13 7.98 12.73
C VAL A 96 -1.62 6.72 13.45
N TYR A 97 -1.32 5.65 12.71
CA TYR A 97 -0.71 4.42 13.24
C TYR A 97 0.22 3.79 12.19
N GLU A 98 1.35 3.24 12.62
CA GLU A 98 2.20 2.36 11.81
C GLU A 98 2.85 1.26 12.67
N GLU A 99 2.80 0.02 12.20
CA GLU A 99 3.53 -1.12 12.76
C GLU A 99 4.15 -1.90 11.59
N SER A 100 5.40 -2.34 11.75
CA SER A 100 6.10 -3.13 10.73
C SER A 100 6.98 -4.18 11.40
N ARG A 101 6.97 -5.40 10.87
CA ARG A 101 7.65 -6.56 11.46
C ARG A 101 8.42 -7.34 10.42
N MET A 102 9.66 -7.71 10.72
CA MET A 102 10.38 -8.74 9.97
C MET A 102 9.72 -10.10 10.20
N VAL A 103 9.51 -10.86 9.13
CA VAL A 103 8.81 -12.16 9.14
C VAL A 103 9.52 -13.18 8.25
N SER A 104 9.31 -14.46 8.55
CA SER A 104 9.87 -15.59 7.80
C SER A 104 8.75 -16.38 7.13
N LEU A 105 8.61 -16.21 5.81
CA LEU A 105 7.58 -16.83 4.98
C LEU A 105 7.96 -18.28 4.63
N THR A 106 7.94 -19.16 5.64
CA THR A 106 8.38 -20.57 5.53
C THR A 106 7.46 -21.44 4.68
N ALA A 107 6.16 -21.09 4.57
CA ALA A 107 5.26 -21.70 3.61
C ALA A 107 5.78 -21.49 2.18
N PRO A 108 5.77 -22.50 1.30
CA PRO A 108 6.39 -22.40 -0.03
C PRO A 108 5.58 -21.56 -1.03
N TYR A 109 6.26 -21.06 -2.05
CA TYR A 109 5.66 -20.24 -3.10
C TYR A 109 4.94 -21.10 -4.15
N VAL A 110 3.61 -20.95 -4.24
CA VAL A 110 2.80 -21.51 -5.32
C VAL A 110 1.93 -20.40 -5.92
N SER A 111 1.94 -20.26 -7.24
CA SER A 111 1.11 -19.26 -7.93
C SER A 111 -0.37 -19.51 -7.64
N GLY A 112 -1.10 -18.45 -7.29
CA GLY A 112 -2.48 -18.57 -6.82
C GLY A 112 -2.65 -18.87 -5.33
N PHE A 113 -1.57 -18.98 -4.55
CA PHE A 113 -1.61 -19.29 -3.12
C PHE A 113 -0.76 -18.36 -2.24
N LEU A 114 -0.21 -17.28 -2.80
CA LEU A 114 0.63 -16.31 -2.09
C LEU A 114 0.03 -15.83 -0.75
N ALA A 115 -1.29 -15.66 -0.71
CA ALA A 115 -2.02 -15.24 0.49
C ALA A 115 -1.83 -16.18 1.71
N PHE A 116 -1.56 -17.49 1.52
CA PHE A 116 -1.25 -18.39 2.64
C PHE A 116 0.13 -18.14 3.26
N ARG A 117 1.04 -17.50 2.53
CA ARG A 117 2.34 -17.07 3.05
C ARG A 117 2.19 -15.77 3.85
N GLU A 118 1.43 -14.81 3.31
CA GLU A 118 1.47 -13.41 3.74
C GLU A 118 0.35 -13.00 4.71
N VAL A 119 -0.86 -13.52 4.54
CA VAL A 119 -2.04 -13.11 5.34
C VAL A 119 -1.92 -13.43 6.83
N PRO A 120 -1.31 -14.54 7.31
CA PRO A 120 -1.16 -14.78 8.74
C PRO A 120 -0.47 -13.62 9.48
N PHE A 121 0.61 -13.10 8.91
CA PHE A 121 1.37 -11.99 9.48
C PHE A 121 0.62 -10.66 9.41
N LEU A 122 -0.13 -10.41 8.34
CA LEU A 122 -1.01 -9.22 8.25
C LEU A 122 -2.17 -9.29 9.25
N LEU A 123 -2.74 -10.49 9.47
CA LEU A 123 -3.81 -10.71 10.45
C LEU A 123 -3.32 -10.50 11.89
N GLU A 124 -2.08 -10.92 12.21
CA GLU A 124 -1.44 -10.61 13.50
C GLU A 124 -1.28 -9.10 13.73
N LEU A 125 -0.85 -8.35 12.72
CA LEU A 125 -0.74 -6.89 12.81
C LEU A 125 -2.09 -6.21 13.08
N VAL A 126 -3.16 -6.66 12.40
CA VAL A 126 -4.51 -6.13 12.61
C VAL A 126 -5.06 -6.49 14.00
N ARG A 127 -4.82 -7.71 14.49
CA ARG A 127 -5.21 -8.13 15.85
C ARG A 127 -4.48 -7.33 16.93
N GLN A 128 -3.18 -7.13 16.77
CA GLN A 128 -2.39 -6.28 17.67
C GLN A 128 -2.93 -4.84 17.72
N LEU A 129 -3.29 -4.25 16.57
CA LEU A 129 -3.90 -2.92 16.54
C LEU A 129 -5.24 -2.92 17.30
N GLN A 130 -6.09 -3.91 17.05
CA GLN A 130 -7.38 -4.08 17.72
C GLN A 130 -7.25 -4.23 19.26
N GLU A 131 -6.18 -4.87 19.73
CA GLU A 131 -5.89 -5.07 21.16
C GLU A 131 -5.26 -3.83 21.82
N LYS A 132 -4.36 -3.12 21.13
CA LYS A 132 -3.60 -1.99 21.70
C LYS A 132 -4.29 -0.65 21.57
N GLU A 133 -4.82 -0.35 20.39
CA GLU A 133 -5.34 0.97 20.01
C GLU A 133 -6.64 0.81 19.20
N PRO A 134 -7.71 0.24 19.81
CA PRO A 134 -8.97 -0.08 19.12
C PRO A 134 -9.61 1.15 18.43
N ASP A 135 -9.46 2.34 19.00
CA ASP A 135 -9.98 3.60 18.43
C ASP A 135 -9.32 3.98 17.10
N LEU A 136 -8.13 3.45 16.81
CA LEU A 136 -7.41 3.65 15.54
C LEU A 136 -7.69 2.53 14.52
N MET A 137 -8.56 1.57 14.81
CA MET A 137 -8.93 0.52 13.86
C MET A 137 -9.47 1.12 12.53
N PRO A 138 -8.94 0.69 11.37
CA PRO A 138 -9.37 1.19 10.08
C PRO A 138 -10.76 0.66 9.72
N GLN A 139 -11.58 1.51 9.09
CA GLN A 139 -12.90 1.11 8.60
C GLN A 139 -12.84 0.34 7.27
N VAL A 140 -11.68 0.39 6.60
CA VAL A 140 -11.41 -0.29 5.32
C VAL A 140 -9.90 -0.43 5.13
N LEU A 141 -9.45 -1.57 4.59
CA LEU A 141 -8.05 -1.85 4.26
C LEU A 141 -7.81 -1.78 2.75
N LEU A 142 -6.76 -1.05 2.36
CA LEU A 142 -6.19 -1.08 1.00
C LEU A 142 -4.99 -2.03 0.97
N VAL A 143 -5.09 -3.07 0.14
CA VAL A 143 -4.12 -4.19 0.12
C VAL A 143 -3.31 -4.13 -1.17
N ASP A 144 -1.97 -4.12 -1.09
CA ASP A 144 -1.10 -4.22 -2.28
C ASP A 144 -1.16 -5.63 -2.88
N GLY A 145 -2.14 -5.87 -3.74
CA GLY A 145 -2.44 -7.19 -4.27
C GLY A 145 -3.83 -7.27 -4.88
N ASN A 146 -4.25 -8.49 -5.20
CA ASN A 146 -5.54 -8.74 -5.82
C ASN A 146 -6.60 -9.15 -4.79
N GLY A 147 -7.85 -8.80 -5.07
CA GLY A 147 -9.05 -9.37 -4.46
C GLY A 147 -9.64 -10.46 -5.35
N VAL A 148 -10.86 -10.27 -5.84
CA VAL A 148 -11.54 -11.22 -6.75
C VAL A 148 -10.87 -11.35 -8.14
N LEU A 149 -10.02 -10.40 -8.54
CA LEU A 149 -9.18 -10.50 -9.75
C LEU A 149 -8.03 -11.51 -9.55
N HIS A 150 -8.36 -12.79 -9.42
CA HIS A 150 -7.43 -13.82 -8.99
C HIS A 150 -7.70 -15.17 -9.66
N HIS A 151 -6.68 -16.03 -9.78
CA HIS A 151 -6.74 -17.37 -10.39
C HIS A 151 -7.90 -18.25 -9.90
N ARG A 152 -8.38 -18.00 -8.68
CA ARG A 152 -9.50 -18.71 -8.03
C ARG A 152 -10.62 -17.80 -7.56
N GLY A 153 -10.57 -16.50 -7.91
CA GLY A 153 -11.51 -15.48 -7.43
C GLY A 153 -11.41 -15.20 -5.92
N PHE A 154 -10.21 -15.37 -5.34
CA PHE A 154 -9.94 -15.22 -3.91
C PHE A 154 -8.46 -14.86 -3.68
N GLY A 155 -8.11 -13.60 -3.91
CA GLY A 155 -6.76 -13.07 -3.71
C GLY A 155 -6.50 -12.64 -2.27
N MET A 156 -5.34 -12.01 -2.03
CA MET A 156 -4.91 -11.56 -0.70
C MET A 156 -5.92 -10.61 -0.04
N ALA A 157 -6.54 -9.69 -0.79
CA ALA A 157 -7.52 -8.75 -0.23
C ALA A 157 -8.81 -9.44 0.24
N CYS A 158 -9.26 -10.47 -0.49
CA CYS A 158 -10.38 -11.32 -0.06
C CYS A 158 -10.02 -12.13 1.19
N HIS A 159 -8.83 -12.72 1.19
CA HIS A 159 -8.38 -13.60 2.26
C HIS A 159 -8.19 -12.83 3.57
N LEU A 160 -7.53 -11.66 3.54
CA LEU A 160 -7.42 -10.80 4.70
C LEU A 160 -8.79 -10.30 5.16
N GLY A 161 -9.63 -9.78 4.25
CA GLY A 161 -10.96 -9.25 4.60
C GLY A 161 -11.90 -10.27 5.24
N VAL A 162 -11.93 -11.51 4.75
CA VAL A 162 -12.76 -12.59 5.33
C VAL A 162 -12.25 -13.06 6.70
N LEU A 163 -10.97 -12.87 7.02
CA LEU A 163 -10.38 -13.25 8.31
C LEU A 163 -10.39 -12.11 9.35
N THR A 164 -10.35 -10.85 8.91
CA THR A 164 -10.49 -9.66 9.77
C THR A 164 -11.95 -9.21 9.91
N ASP A 165 -12.84 -9.68 9.04
CA ASP A 165 -14.22 -9.21 8.85
C ASP A 165 -14.33 -7.70 8.48
N LEU A 166 -13.23 -7.09 8.04
CA LEU A 166 -13.17 -5.69 7.60
C LEU A 166 -13.42 -5.55 6.08
N PRO A 167 -13.99 -4.41 5.64
CA PRO A 167 -13.97 -4.02 4.24
C PRO A 167 -12.53 -3.99 3.68
N CYS A 168 -12.32 -4.60 2.53
CA CYS A 168 -11.00 -4.75 1.90
C CYS A 168 -11.06 -4.48 0.40
N ILE A 169 -10.05 -3.77 -0.12
CA ILE A 169 -9.87 -3.49 -1.54
C ILE A 169 -8.49 -4.03 -1.99
N GLY A 170 -8.46 -4.80 -3.07
CA GLY A 170 -7.22 -5.19 -3.75
C GLY A 170 -6.76 -4.10 -4.72
N VAL A 171 -5.53 -3.59 -4.54
CA VAL A 171 -4.90 -2.53 -5.32
C VAL A 171 -3.66 -3.06 -6.04
N ALA A 172 -3.83 -3.70 -7.20
CA ALA A 172 -2.71 -4.31 -7.91
C ALA A 172 -1.98 -3.32 -8.85
N LYS A 173 -0.64 -3.33 -8.80
CA LYS A 173 0.25 -2.46 -9.62
C LYS A 173 0.43 -2.94 -11.07
N LYS A 174 -0.06 -4.15 -11.42
CA LYS A 174 0.01 -4.85 -12.73
C LYS A 174 -1.28 -5.66 -12.96
N LEU A 175 -1.66 -5.91 -14.22
CA LEU A 175 -2.77 -6.81 -14.56
C LEU A 175 -2.38 -8.26 -14.22
N LEU A 176 -3.26 -8.98 -13.52
CA LEU A 176 -3.19 -10.43 -13.44
C LEU A 176 -3.97 -11.03 -14.63
N GLN A 177 -3.32 -11.90 -15.40
CA GLN A 177 -3.90 -12.49 -16.60
C GLN A 177 -4.62 -13.79 -16.22
N VAL A 178 -5.93 -13.67 -15.95
CA VAL A 178 -6.82 -14.74 -15.49
C VAL A 178 -8.17 -14.60 -16.19
N ASP A 179 -8.89 -15.71 -16.38
CA ASP A 179 -10.21 -15.73 -17.07
C ASP A 179 -10.20 -14.92 -18.37
N GLY A 180 -9.27 -15.23 -19.28
CA GLY A 180 -9.14 -14.54 -20.58
C GLY A 180 -8.67 -13.08 -20.54
N LEU A 181 -8.40 -12.49 -19.37
CA LEU A 181 -7.80 -11.15 -19.29
C LEU A 181 -6.34 -11.18 -19.76
N GLU A 182 -5.99 -10.29 -20.69
CA GLU A 182 -4.66 -10.19 -21.28
C GLU A 182 -4.18 -8.74 -21.38
N ASN A 183 -2.87 -8.52 -21.26
CA ASN A 183 -2.23 -7.22 -21.51
C ASN A 183 -1.92 -7.03 -23.01
N ASN A 184 -2.92 -7.28 -23.85
CA ASN A 184 -2.82 -7.26 -25.31
C ASN A 184 -3.00 -5.84 -25.90
N ALA A 185 -3.07 -5.74 -27.24
CA ALA A 185 -3.18 -4.44 -27.93
C ALA A 185 -4.47 -3.68 -27.56
N LEU A 186 -5.61 -4.37 -27.45
CA LEU A 186 -6.89 -3.77 -27.07
C LEU A 186 -6.83 -3.20 -25.64
N HIS A 187 -6.21 -3.93 -24.70
CA HIS A 187 -6.02 -3.45 -23.33
C HIS A 187 -5.15 -2.19 -23.27
N LYS A 188 -4.06 -2.16 -24.04
CA LYS A 188 -3.17 -0.98 -24.15
C LYS A 188 -3.89 0.22 -24.78
N GLU A 189 -4.76 0.00 -25.76
CA GLU A 189 -5.55 1.06 -26.37
C GLU A 189 -6.58 1.64 -25.39
N LYS A 190 -7.31 0.79 -24.64
CA LYS A 190 -8.19 1.25 -23.56
C LYS A 190 -7.44 2.08 -22.52
N ILE A 191 -6.19 1.72 -22.18
CA ILE A 191 -5.34 2.53 -21.30
C ILE A 191 -4.98 3.88 -21.94
N ARG A 192 -4.67 3.91 -23.24
CA ARG A 192 -4.33 5.14 -23.98
C ARG A 192 -5.49 6.12 -24.05
N LEU A 193 -6.74 5.63 -24.03
CA LEU A 193 -7.94 6.45 -24.02
C LEU A 193 -8.22 7.14 -22.67
N MET A 194 -7.60 6.70 -21.56
CA MET A 194 -7.75 7.33 -20.24
C MET A 194 -6.94 8.64 -20.14
N ARG A 195 -7.64 9.78 -20.16
CA ARG A 195 -7.09 11.13 -20.17
C ARG A 195 -6.88 11.69 -18.76
N ALA A 196 -7.88 11.62 -17.90
CA ALA A 196 -7.89 12.23 -16.57
C ALA A 196 -7.68 11.21 -15.44
N GLY A 197 -7.34 11.70 -14.25
CA GLY A 197 -7.40 10.92 -13.01
C GLY A 197 -8.86 10.65 -12.65
N GLY A 198 -9.19 9.39 -12.37
CA GLY A 198 -10.56 8.89 -12.21
C GLY A 198 -11.05 8.08 -13.41
N ASP A 199 -10.50 8.32 -14.61
CA ASP A 199 -10.83 7.54 -15.80
C ASP A 199 -10.56 6.05 -15.56
N SER A 200 -11.52 5.21 -15.93
CA SER A 200 -11.45 3.78 -15.67
C SER A 200 -12.25 2.96 -16.69
N PHE A 201 -11.94 1.66 -16.78
CA PHE A 201 -12.69 0.71 -17.61
C PHE A 201 -12.75 -0.70 -16.98
N PRO A 202 -13.86 -1.44 -17.18
CA PRO A 202 -14.06 -2.73 -16.53
C PRO A 202 -13.14 -3.81 -17.10
N LEU A 203 -12.69 -4.68 -16.20
CA LEU A 203 -11.90 -5.88 -16.49
C LEU A 203 -12.87 -7.07 -16.65
N LEU A 204 -13.50 -7.13 -17.81
CA LEU A 204 -14.42 -8.20 -18.19
C LEU A 204 -13.64 -9.47 -18.55
N GLY A 205 -13.80 -10.53 -17.76
CA GLY A 205 -13.24 -11.84 -18.05
C GLY A 205 -14.02 -12.59 -19.15
N GLY A 206 -13.41 -13.65 -19.68
CA GLY A 206 -14.00 -14.53 -20.71
C GLY A 206 -15.28 -15.23 -20.25
N SER A 207 -15.46 -15.41 -18.94
CA SER A 207 -16.73 -15.85 -18.33
C SER A 207 -17.89 -14.83 -18.47
N GLY A 208 -17.63 -13.60 -18.88
CA GLY A 208 -18.57 -12.48 -18.81
C GLY A 208 -18.62 -11.79 -17.44
N THR A 209 -17.81 -12.22 -16.47
CA THR A 209 -17.74 -11.61 -15.13
C THR A 209 -16.85 -10.37 -15.14
N VAL A 210 -17.28 -9.26 -14.52
CA VAL A 210 -16.39 -8.12 -14.25
C VAL A 210 -15.55 -8.43 -13.01
N LEU A 211 -14.26 -8.70 -13.22
CA LEU A 211 -13.33 -9.11 -12.16
C LEU A 211 -12.67 -7.92 -11.42
N GLY A 212 -12.85 -6.71 -11.93
CA GLY A 212 -12.27 -5.49 -11.37
C GLY A 212 -12.32 -4.34 -12.36
N MET A 213 -11.53 -3.30 -12.07
CA MET A 213 -11.47 -2.07 -12.83
C MET A 213 -10.01 -1.67 -13.09
N ALA A 214 -9.66 -1.36 -14.35
CA ALA A 214 -8.44 -0.62 -14.63
C ALA A 214 -8.70 0.85 -14.35
N LEU A 215 -7.90 1.47 -13.47
CA LEU A 215 -8.08 2.85 -13.01
C LEU A 215 -6.84 3.69 -13.28
N LYS A 216 -7.00 4.80 -14.00
CA LYS A 216 -6.03 5.89 -14.02
C LYS A 216 -6.18 6.71 -12.75
N SER A 217 -5.42 6.34 -11.72
CA SER A 217 -5.54 6.93 -10.37
C SER A 217 -5.07 8.38 -10.24
N HIS A 218 -4.26 8.89 -11.18
CA HIS A 218 -3.68 10.24 -11.07
C HIS A 218 -3.28 10.82 -12.43
N ASN A 219 -3.58 12.11 -12.68
CA ASN A 219 -3.34 12.83 -13.94
C ASN A 219 -1.94 12.61 -14.55
N ARG A 220 -0.88 12.78 -13.74
CA ARG A 220 0.53 12.63 -14.16
C ARG A 220 1.00 11.18 -14.39
N SER A 221 0.11 10.17 -14.37
CA SER A 221 0.47 8.77 -14.63
C SER A 221 -0.30 8.17 -15.79
N THR A 222 0.42 7.39 -16.62
CA THR A 222 -0.13 6.59 -17.73
C THR A 222 -0.34 5.12 -17.34
N ARG A 223 0.21 4.68 -16.21
CA ARG A 223 0.15 3.28 -15.77
C ARG A 223 -1.02 3.10 -14.79
N PRO A 224 -2.10 2.39 -15.14
CA PRO A 224 -3.24 2.23 -14.26
C PRO A 224 -2.89 1.42 -13.00
N LEU A 225 -3.78 1.48 -12.02
CA LEU A 225 -3.97 0.47 -10.99
C LEU A 225 -5.04 -0.53 -11.46
N TYR A 226 -5.01 -1.73 -10.93
CA TYR A 226 -6.02 -2.76 -11.16
C TYR A 226 -6.75 -2.98 -9.84
N VAL A 227 -7.92 -2.36 -9.71
CA VAL A 227 -8.72 -2.35 -8.48
C VAL A 227 -9.68 -3.53 -8.54
N SER A 228 -9.78 -4.29 -7.45
CA SER A 228 -10.72 -5.41 -7.33
C SER A 228 -11.27 -5.49 -5.91
N VAL A 229 -12.52 -5.94 -5.79
CA VAL A 229 -13.19 -6.17 -4.51
C VAL A 229 -12.41 -7.19 -3.70
N GLY A 230 -12.09 -6.87 -2.44
CA GLY A 230 -11.61 -7.84 -1.46
C GLY A 230 -12.78 -8.42 -0.66
N HIS A 231 -13.42 -7.59 0.16
CA HIS A 231 -14.52 -7.98 1.05
C HIS A 231 -15.36 -6.76 1.45
N LYS A 232 -16.67 -6.95 1.71
CA LYS A 232 -17.63 -5.97 2.28
C LYS A 232 -17.65 -4.59 1.59
N ILE A 233 -17.40 -4.53 0.28
CA ILE A 233 -17.41 -3.29 -0.49
C ILE A 233 -17.75 -3.58 -1.96
N SER A 234 -18.52 -2.70 -2.61
CA SER A 234 -18.78 -2.79 -4.04
C SER A 234 -17.55 -2.38 -4.86
N LEU A 235 -17.48 -2.84 -6.12
CA LEU A 235 -16.40 -2.42 -7.03
C LEU A 235 -16.43 -0.90 -7.29
N GLU A 236 -17.62 -0.30 -7.34
CA GLU A 236 -17.79 1.13 -7.57
C GLU A 236 -17.30 1.96 -6.38
N ALA A 237 -17.74 1.64 -5.15
CA ALA A 237 -17.28 2.30 -3.94
C ALA A 237 -15.76 2.11 -3.76
N ALA A 238 -15.24 0.92 -4.07
CA ALA A 238 -13.80 0.66 -4.06
C ALA A 238 -13.04 1.57 -5.04
N VAL A 239 -13.46 1.67 -6.30
CA VAL A 239 -12.80 2.54 -7.31
C VAL A 239 -12.85 4.01 -6.89
N ARG A 240 -14.01 4.51 -6.44
CA ARG A 240 -14.15 5.88 -5.92
C ARG A 240 -13.21 6.15 -4.74
N LEU A 241 -13.14 5.25 -3.76
CA LEU A 241 -12.28 5.43 -2.59
C LEU A 241 -10.79 5.43 -2.97
N ILE A 242 -10.37 4.55 -3.90
CA ILE A 242 -8.99 4.55 -4.40
C ILE A 242 -8.63 5.88 -5.06
N CYS A 243 -9.54 6.53 -5.79
CA CYS A 243 -9.33 7.88 -6.32
C CYS A 243 -9.15 8.92 -5.19
N CYS A 244 -10.03 8.91 -4.19
CA CYS A 244 -9.95 9.84 -3.04
C CYS A 244 -8.65 9.66 -2.24
N CYS A 245 -8.13 8.43 -2.14
CA CYS A 245 -6.88 8.14 -1.43
C CYS A 245 -5.59 8.45 -2.23
N CYS A 246 -5.66 9.04 -3.43
CA CYS A 246 -4.52 9.18 -4.34
C CYS A 246 -3.92 10.61 -4.44
N LYS A 247 -3.02 10.98 -3.51
CA LYS A 247 -2.11 12.14 -3.68
C LYS A 247 -1.08 11.93 -4.82
N SER A 248 -0.90 10.68 -5.28
CA SER A 248 0.00 10.27 -6.37
C SER A 248 -0.58 9.07 -7.15
N ARG A 249 0.21 8.39 -8.01
CA ARG A 249 -0.26 7.14 -8.69
C ARG A 249 -0.69 6.06 -7.70
N ILE A 250 0.05 5.88 -6.61
CA ILE A 250 -0.24 4.83 -5.61
C ILE A 250 -1.08 5.49 -4.50
N PRO A 251 -2.15 4.84 -3.99
CA PRO A 251 -2.94 5.38 -2.88
C PRO A 251 -2.08 5.54 -1.64
N GLU A 252 -2.29 6.61 -0.88
CA GLU A 252 -1.43 6.97 0.24
C GLU A 252 -1.28 5.84 1.29
N PRO A 253 -2.34 5.10 1.70
CA PRO A 253 -2.18 3.98 2.63
C PRO A 253 -1.25 2.87 2.09
N VAL A 254 -1.43 2.47 0.83
CA VAL A 254 -0.58 1.45 0.16
C VAL A 254 0.85 1.97 -0.02
N ARG A 255 1.00 3.25 -0.38
CA ARG A 255 2.30 3.90 -0.56
C ARG A 255 3.07 4.03 0.75
N LYS A 256 2.36 4.25 1.86
CA LYS A 256 2.93 4.31 3.21
C LYS A 256 3.34 2.92 3.71
N ALA A 257 2.49 1.90 3.54
CA ALA A 257 2.86 0.51 3.88
C ALA A 257 4.12 0.03 3.13
N ASP A 258 4.19 0.23 1.80
CA ASP A 258 5.38 -0.08 0.97
C ASP A 258 6.63 0.72 1.39
N PHE A 259 6.46 1.94 1.89
CA PHE A 259 7.57 2.73 2.43
C PHE A 259 8.05 2.21 3.79
N CYS A 260 7.13 1.96 4.72
CA CYS A 260 7.45 1.53 6.09
C CYS A 260 8.05 0.11 6.11
N SER A 261 7.54 -0.82 5.28
CA SER A 261 8.12 -2.16 5.12
C SER A 261 9.56 -2.10 4.60
N ARG A 262 9.84 -1.31 3.56
CA ARG A 262 11.18 -1.13 2.98
C ARG A 262 12.16 -0.46 3.95
N GLU A 263 11.72 0.59 4.65
CA GLU A 263 12.56 1.27 5.65
C GLU A 263 12.85 0.38 6.86
N HIS A 264 11.89 -0.46 7.28
CA HIS A 264 12.10 -1.43 8.34
C HIS A 264 13.12 -2.51 7.92
N ILE A 265 13.03 -3.05 6.70
CA ILE A 265 14.05 -3.95 6.12
C ILE A 265 15.43 -3.29 6.11
N ARG A 266 15.52 -2.04 5.64
CA ARG A 266 16.78 -1.30 5.55
C ARG A 266 17.45 -1.12 6.92
N LYS A 267 16.65 -0.78 7.94
CA LYS A 267 17.09 -0.67 9.34
C LYS A 267 17.54 -2.02 9.90
N ALA A 268 16.73 -3.08 9.73
CA ALA A 268 17.02 -4.42 10.22
C ALA A 268 18.28 -5.06 9.59
N LEU A 269 18.61 -4.70 8.35
CA LEU A 269 19.81 -5.16 7.64
C LEU A 269 21.02 -4.21 7.79
N GLY A 270 20.96 -3.21 8.67
CA GLY A 270 22.09 -2.31 8.96
C GLY A 270 22.55 -1.45 7.78
N HIS A 271 21.75 -1.28 6.74
CA HIS A 271 22.13 -0.49 5.57
C HIS A 271 21.91 1.02 5.84
N PRO A 272 22.90 1.89 5.58
CA PRO A 272 22.74 3.33 5.76
C PRO A 272 21.60 3.87 4.89
N GLY A 273 20.85 4.85 5.42
CA GLY A 273 19.67 5.39 4.75
C GLY A 273 20.02 6.20 3.50
N PRO A 274 19.05 6.41 2.58
CA PRO A 274 19.16 7.53 1.66
C PRO A 274 19.36 8.81 2.48
N PRO A 275 20.20 9.76 2.03
CA PRO A 275 20.41 10.99 2.76
C PRO A 275 19.07 11.71 2.94
N ALA A 276 18.83 12.22 4.16
CA ALA A 276 17.64 13.02 4.45
C ALA A 276 17.47 14.11 3.38
N PRO A 277 16.23 14.45 2.97
CA PRO A 277 15.99 15.53 2.03
C PRO A 277 16.70 16.78 2.57
N ARG A 278 17.62 17.34 1.77
CA ARG A 278 18.45 18.47 2.19
C ARG A 278 17.52 19.56 2.70
N SER A 279 17.62 19.85 4.00
CA SER A 279 17.04 21.04 4.60
C SER A 279 17.41 22.23 3.73
N LEU A 280 16.42 23.06 3.41
CA LEU A 280 16.59 24.27 2.60
C LEU A 280 17.77 25.04 3.19
N LYS A 281 18.88 25.12 2.43
CA LYS A 281 20.08 25.81 2.92
C LYS A 281 19.68 27.23 3.27
N ALA A 282 19.85 27.58 4.54
CA ALA A 282 19.75 28.95 5.00
C ALA A 282 20.54 29.85 4.04
N GLN A 283 19.90 30.91 3.54
CA GLN A 283 20.51 31.79 2.57
C GLN A 283 21.77 32.39 3.21
N ARG A 284 22.93 32.22 2.56
CA ARG A 284 24.16 32.90 2.98
C ARG A 284 23.88 34.41 2.91
N PRO A 285 24.17 35.19 3.97
CA PRO A 285 23.92 36.63 3.96
C PRO A 285 24.71 37.27 2.81
N LYS A 286 24.02 38.08 1.99
CA LYS A 286 24.69 38.94 1.02
C LYS A 286 25.48 40.00 1.78
N ALA A 287 26.78 40.10 1.50
CA ALA A 287 27.56 41.24 1.93
C ALA A 287 27.16 42.46 1.09
N CYS A 288 26.72 43.54 1.74
CA CYS A 288 26.62 44.87 1.16
C CYS A 288 27.82 45.72 1.63
N PRO A 289 28.40 46.57 0.77
CA PRO A 289 29.52 47.44 1.14
C PRO A 289 29.09 48.59 2.05
N ARG A 290 30.06 49.22 2.73
CA ARG A 290 29.86 50.36 3.66
C ARG A 290 29.86 51.71 2.93
N GLY A 291 29.21 52.69 3.55
CA GLY A 291 29.18 54.12 3.19
C GLY A 291 27.75 54.60 2.89
N ASP A 292 27.25 55.73 3.40
CA ASP A 292 27.83 56.70 4.34
C ASP A 292 26.70 57.57 4.98
N SER A 293 26.98 58.23 6.11
CA SER A 293 26.24 59.38 6.71
C SER A 293 24.75 59.24 7.10
N GLY A 294 24.35 59.83 8.24
CA GLY A 294 22.94 60.10 8.60
C GLY A 294 22.66 60.11 10.11
N GLU A 295 22.22 61.25 10.65
CA GLU A 295 22.10 61.51 12.09
C GLU A 295 20.77 61.08 12.75
N SER A 296 20.84 60.97 14.09
CA SER A 296 19.84 61.44 15.08
C SER A 296 18.73 60.52 15.63
N ALA A 297 18.75 60.42 16.97
CA ALA A 297 17.66 60.56 17.94
C ALA A 297 16.56 59.48 18.12
N GLY A 298 16.65 58.79 19.27
CA GLY A 298 15.57 58.74 20.28
C GLY A 298 14.45 57.70 20.14
N GLY A 299 13.97 57.17 21.27
CA GLY A 299 12.73 56.38 21.34
C GLY A 299 12.78 55.19 22.30
N GLU A 300 12.19 55.38 23.49
CA GLU A 300 12.19 54.46 24.64
C GLU A 300 11.48 53.10 24.43
N SER A 301 11.82 52.15 25.31
CA SER A 301 11.05 50.93 25.59
C SER A 301 9.84 51.24 26.49
N PRO A 302 8.79 50.40 26.47
CA PRO A 302 8.51 49.67 27.72
C PRO A 302 8.19 48.18 27.57
N TYR A 303 8.57 47.45 28.62
CA TYR A 303 8.29 46.04 28.97
C TYR A 303 6.81 45.81 29.40
N PRO A 304 6.35 44.60 29.84
CA PRO A 304 7.06 43.32 30.02
C PRO A 304 6.39 42.05 29.43
N ARG A 305 7.13 40.93 29.55
CA ARG A 305 6.59 39.56 29.49
C ARG A 305 5.72 39.26 30.73
N VAL A 306 4.69 38.42 30.56
CA VAL A 306 3.99 37.77 31.69
C VAL A 306 4.07 36.25 31.51
N VAL A 307 4.43 35.57 32.59
CA VAL A 307 4.36 34.12 32.77
C VAL A 307 3.43 33.87 33.96
N PRO A 308 2.49 32.92 33.89
CA PRO A 308 1.96 32.27 35.07
C PRO A 308 2.51 30.85 35.19
N ASP A 309 2.76 30.45 36.42
CA ASP A 309 3.26 29.15 36.84
C ASP A 309 2.31 28.58 37.90
N ARG A 310 2.38 27.26 38.14
CA ARG A 310 1.77 26.47 39.23
C ARG A 310 0.32 25.92 39.14
N GLU A 311 0.32 24.59 39.12
CA GLU A 311 -0.29 23.64 40.08
C GLU A 311 -1.81 23.48 40.26
N ASN A 312 -2.21 22.20 40.13
CA ASN A 312 -3.20 21.43 40.91
C ASN A 312 -4.55 22.08 41.27
N LEU A 313 -5.63 21.51 40.71
CA LEU A 313 -6.90 21.41 41.45
C LEU A 313 -7.77 20.19 41.05
N PHE A 314 -8.06 19.35 42.05
CA PHE A 314 -9.06 18.29 42.23
C PHE A 314 -9.44 17.25 41.13
N SER A 315 -9.26 16.00 41.57
CA SER A 315 -9.94 14.74 41.20
C SER A 315 -11.47 14.72 41.31
N LEU A 316 -12.12 13.81 40.56
CA LEU A 316 -13.27 12.91 40.88
C LEU A 316 -13.96 12.45 39.57
N PRO A 317 -14.83 11.42 39.53
CA PRO A 317 -14.69 10.01 39.94
C PRO A 317 -15.00 9.04 38.75
N PRO A 318 -15.00 7.69 38.89
CA PRO A 318 -15.30 6.78 37.76
C PRO A 318 -16.80 6.69 37.43
N LEU A 319 -17.13 6.39 36.18
CA LEU A 319 -18.47 5.99 35.75
C LEU A 319 -18.54 4.46 35.62
N ASP A 320 -19.53 3.88 36.30
CA ASP A 320 -19.75 2.44 36.39
C ASP A 320 -20.73 1.92 35.32
N VAL A 321 -20.80 0.61 35.20
CA VAL A 321 -21.45 -0.13 34.10
C VAL A 321 -22.97 -0.34 34.31
N THR A 322 -23.74 -0.19 33.22
CA THR A 322 -24.96 -0.98 32.93
C THR A 322 -25.08 -1.23 31.43
#